data_AF-A0A3A9AEG9-F1
#
_entry.id   AF-A0A3A9AEG9-F1
#
_cell.length_a   1.000
_cell.length_b   1.000
_cell.length_c   1.000
_cell.angle_alpha   90.00
_cell.angle_beta   90.00
_cell.angle_gamma   90.00
#
_symmetry.space_group_name_H-M   'P 1'
#
loop_
_entity.id
_entity.type
_entity.pdbx_description
1 polymer ?
#
loop_
_entity_poly.entity_id
_entity_poly.type
_entity_poly.pdbx_seq_one_letter_code
_entity_poly.pdbx_strand_id
1 'polypeptide(L)' 'MSYKELAKNLIDQIPDSKMYYIVAYLQGAAVPDEIPNAETIASMDELESGGGTLFTGSSEDLFAELMEG' A
#
# COMPACT_ATOMS: atom_id res chain seq x y z
N MET A 1 -4.91 -27.39 13.13
CA MET A 1 -3.59 -26.74 13.03
C MET A 1 -3.72 -25.56 12.08
N SER A 2 -3.51 -24.36 12.56
CA SER A 2 -3.52 -23.13 11.76
C SER A 2 -2.21 -22.96 11.01
N TYR A 3 -2.21 -22.15 9.94
CA TYR A 3 -0.98 -21.77 9.23
C TYR A 3 0.06 -21.14 10.15
N LYS A 4 -0.38 -20.41 11.19
CA LYS A 4 0.49 -19.83 12.22
C LYS A 4 1.21 -20.89 13.04
N GLU A 5 0.53 -21.97 13.42
CA GLU A 5 1.14 -23.09 14.14
C GLU A 5 2.12 -23.87 13.26
N LEU A 6 1.76 -24.10 11.99
CA LEU A 6 2.65 -24.74 11.01
C LEU A 6 3.94 -23.92 10.80
N ALA A 7 3.82 -22.60 10.62
CA ALA A 7 4.97 -21.73 10.40
C ALA A 7 5.95 -21.76 11.57
N LYS A 8 5.46 -21.72 12.82
CA LYS A 8 6.29 -21.85 14.02
C LYS A 8 7.05 -23.19 14.04
N ASN A 9 6.37 -24.29 13.76
CA ASN A 9 6.99 -25.61 13.73
C ASN A 9 8.07 -25.74 12.63
N LEU A 10 7.88 -25.06 11.49
CA LEU A 10 8.87 -25.05 10.42
C LEU A 10 10.10 -24.21 10.78
N ILE A 11 9.94 -23.08 11.46
CA ILE A 11 11.05 -22.21 11.88
C ILE A 11 12.08 -22.98 12.71
N ASP A 12 11.63 -23.82 13.64
CA ASP A 12 12.51 -24.60 14.51
C ASP A 12 13.34 -25.66 13.76
N GLN A 13 12.98 -25.99 12.52
CA GLN A 13 13.68 -26.98 11.68
C GLN A 13 14.68 -26.35 10.72
N ILE A 14 14.77 -25.01 10.66
CA ILE A 14 15.61 -24.31 9.70
C ILE A 14 17.06 -24.28 10.21
N PRO A 15 18.05 -24.72 9.40
CA PRO A 15 19.45 -24.57 9.76
C PRO A 15 19.83 -23.09 9.96
N ASP A 16 20.64 -22.79 10.97
CA ASP A 16 21.09 -21.43 11.30
C ASP A 16 21.67 -20.67 10.10
N SER A 17 22.39 -21.37 9.21
CA SER A 17 22.98 -20.80 7.99
C SER A 17 21.95 -20.19 7.03
N LYS A 18 20.67 -20.57 7.14
CA LYS A 18 19.55 -20.07 6.34
C LYS A 18 18.62 -19.16 7.14
N MET A 19 18.74 -19.11 8.46
CA MET A 19 17.83 -18.37 9.34
C MET A 19 17.79 -16.88 9.01
N TYR A 20 18.93 -16.30 8.60
CA TYR A 20 18.99 -14.87 8.26
C TYR A 20 18.05 -14.48 7.12
N TYR A 21 17.87 -15.35 6.10
CA TYR A 21 16.94 -15.10 5.00
C TYR A 21 15.49 -15.09 5.47
N ILE A 22 15.18 -15.98 6.42
CA ILE A 22 13.83 -16.15 6.98
C ILE A 22 13.48 -14.97 7.87
N VAL A 23 14.43 -14.52 8.72
CA VAL A 23 14.25 -13.33 9.54
C VAL A 23 13.96 -12.11 8.67
N ALA A 24 14.74 -11.89 7.60
CA ALA A 24 14.52 -10.77 6.69
C ALA A 24 13.11 -10.80 6.06
N TYR A 25 12.65 -11.98 5.62
CA TYR A 25 11.31 -12.13 5.07
C TYR A 25 10.21 -11.87 6.13
N LEU A 26 10.36 -12.41 7.33
CA LEU A 26 9.40 -12.21 8.42
C LEU A 26 9.34 -10.76 8.91
N GLN A 27 10.48 -10.05 8.91
CA GLN A 27 10.50 -8.61 9.22
C GLN A 27 9.66 -7.81 8.23
N GLY A 28 9.77 -8.11 6.92
CA GLY A 28 8.93 -7.49 5.90
C GLY A 28 7.46 -7.88 6.03
N ALA A 29 7.16 -9.16 6.26
CA ALA A 29 5.79 -9.65 6.40
C ALA A 29 5.09 -9.18 7.69
N ALA A 30 5.86 -8.76 8.71
CA ALA A 30 5.33 -8.21 9.95
C ALA A 30 5.07 -6.70 9.88
N VAL A 31 5.47 -6.04 8.79
CA VAL A 31 5.07 -4.65 8.53
C VAL A 31 3.55 -4.66 8.33
N PRO A 32 2.79 -3.90 9.14
CA PRO A 32 1.35 -3.77 8.94
C PRO A 32 1.07 -3.23 7.54
N ASP A 33 -0.07 -3.61 6.97
CA ASP A 33 -0.53 -2.97 5.74
C ASP A 33 -0.59 -1.46 5.95
N GLU A 34 -0.04 -0.71 5.00
CA GLU A 34 -0.15 0.73 5.00
C GLU A 34 -1.61 1.11 4.76
N ILE A 35 -2.22 1.73 5.76
CA ILE A 35 -3.56 2.31 5.62
C ILE A 35 -3.35 3.79 5.29
N PRO A 36 -3.91 4.31 4.17
CA PRO A 36 -3.85 5.72 3.87
C PRO A 36 -4.38 6.56 5.05
N ASN A 37 -3.88 7.77 5.22
CA ASN A 37 -4.42 8.66 6.24
C ASN A 37 -5.88 9.02 5.92
N ALA A 38 -6.61 9.52 6.92
CA ALA A 38 -8.04 9.82 6.78
C ALA A 38 -8.35 10.81 5.63
N GLU A 39 -7.46 11.77 5.38
CA GLU A 39 -7.58 12.73 4.28
C GLU A 39 -7.50 12.05 2.92
N THR A 40 -6.54 11.15 2.74
CA THR A 40 -6.37 10.38 1.49
C THR A 40 -7.55 9.46 1.24
N ILE A 41 -8.06 8.80 2.28
CA ILE A 41 -9.27 7.96 2.18
C ILE A 41 -10.46 8.82 1.71
N ALA A 42 -10.66 10.00 2.31
CA ALA A 42 -11.74 10.89 1.92
C ALA A 42 -11.62 11.38 0.47
N SER A 43 -10.42 11.70 -0.01
CA SER A 43 -10.20 12.07 -1.43
C SER A 43 -10.45 10.89 -2.38
N MET A 44 -10.13 9.67 -1.99
CA MET A 44 -10.45 8.46 -2.79
C MET A 44 -11.97 8.26 -2.85
N ASP A 45 -12.66 8.35 -1.71
CA ASP A 45 -14.12 8.23 -1.62
C ASP A 45 -14.83 9.32 -2.47
N GLU A 46 -14.31 10.55 -2.48
CA GLU A 46 -14.82 11.63 -3.33
C GLU A 46 -14.77 11.24 -4.81
N LEU A 47 -13.62 10.76 -5.29
CA LEU A 47 -13.46 10.35 -6.69
C LEU A 47 -14.37 9.18 -7.05
N GLU A 48 -14.50 8.18 -6.17
CA GLU A 48 -15.40 7.03 -6.38
C GLU A 48 -16.87 7.45 -6.44
N SER A 49 -17.26 8.49 -5.70
CA SER A 49 -18.60 9.05 -5.73
C SER A 49 -18.89 9.94 -6.95
N GLY A 50 -17.91 10.11 -7.85
CA GLY A 50 -18.01 10.98 -9.02
C GLY A 50 -17.80 12.46 -8.71
N GLY A 51 -17.18 12.77 -7.57
CA GLY A 51 -16.70 14.09 -7.22
C GLY A 51 -15.39 14.45 -7.92
N GLY A 52 -14.73 15.52 -7.47
CA GLY A 52 -13.59 16.11 -8.16
C GLY A 52 -13.92 16.79 -9.50
N THR A 53 -12.90 17.38 -10.12
CA THR A 53 -13.03 18.06 -11.42
C THR A 53 -12.35 17.21 -12.49
N LEU A 54 -13.13 16.55 -13.34
CA LEU A 54 -12.60 15.87 -14.51
C LEU A 54 -12.29 16.91 -15.59
N PHE A 55 -11.01 17.05 -15.92
CA PHE A 55 -10.58 17.90 -17.01
C PHE A 55 -10.59 17.10 -18.33
N THR A 56 -11.37 17.55 -19.31
CA THR A 56 -11.56 16.86 -20.61
C THR A 56 -10.99 17.63 -21.81
N GLY A 57 -10.31 18.75 -21.58
CA GLY A 57 -9.71 19.59 -22.62
C GLY A 57 -8.31 19.11 -23.04
N SER A 58 -7.60 19.95 -23.80
CA SER A 58 -6.19 19.72 -24.11
C SER A 58 -5.27 20.06 -22.93
N SER A 59 -4.06 19.52 -22.90
CA SER A 59 -3.09 19.89 -21.87
C SER A 59 -2.79 21.39 -21.88
N GLU A 60 -2.78 22.04 -23.05
CA GLU A 60 -2.61 23.50 -23.14
C GLU A 60 -3.73 24.25 -22.41
N ASP A 61 -4.99 23.81 -22.57
CA ASP A 61 -6.15 24.40 -21.91
C ASP A 61 -6.09 24.24 -20.37
N LEU A 62 -5.58 23.10 -19.88
CA LEU A 62 -5.42 22.85 -18.43
C LEU A 62 -4.42 23.84 -17.82
N PHE A 63 -3.28 24.05 -18.48
CA PHE A 63 -2.26 24.98 -17.98
C PHE A 63 -2.73 26.43 -18.06
N ALA A 64 -3.55 26.80 -19.05
CA ALA A 64 -4.17 28.11 -19.09
C ALA A 64 -5.09 28.33 -17.86
N GLU A 65 -5.95 27.36 -17.54
CA GLU A 65 -6.86 27.43 -16.38
C GLU A 65 -6.11 27.53 -15.05
N LEU A 66 -5.02 26.77 -14.87
CA LEU A 66 -4.20 26.81 -13.65
C LEU A 66 -3.40 28.12 -13.48
N MET A 67 -3.10 28.83 -14.57
CA MET A 67 -2.36 30.10 -14.55
C MET A 67 -3.26 31.33 -14.33
N GLU A 68 -4.58 31.19 -14.52
CA GLU A 68 -5.56 32.26 -14.29
C GLU A 68 -6.08 32.32 -12.84
N GLY A 69 -5.69 31.36 -11.98
CA GLY A 69 -6.05 31.26 -10.55
C GLY A 69 -5.14 32.01 -9.59
#